data_AF-A0AAW8KEU8-F1
#
_entry.id   AF-A0AAW8KEU8-F1
#
_cell.length_a   1.000
_cell.length_b   1.000
_cell.length_c   1.000
_cell.angle_alpha   90.00
_cell.angle_beta   90.00
_cell.angle_gamma   90.00
#
_symmetry.space_group_name_H-M   'P 1'
#
loop_
_entity.id
_entity.type
_entity.pdbx_description
1 polymer ?
#
loop_
_entity_poly.entity_id
_entity_poly.type
_entity_poly.pdbx_seq_one_letter_code
_entity_poly.pdbx_strand_id
1 'polypeptide(L)'
;VYAFVFGTSLKDSTVYLSMPNVVPEAKIDSKTGFLTYRRAYSEQFKSHLDHQFGSSHTCSVFFATSAKAIEKQFIKVRKLYQDRKKGKKLVE
;
A
#
# COMPACT_ATOMS: atom_id res chain seq x y z
N VAL A 1 12.23 2.33 8.40
CA VAL A 1 11.96 2.12 6.95
C VAL A 1 10.72 2.91 6.59
N TYR A 2 10.58 3.42 5.37
CA TYR A 2 9.34 4.06 4.92
C TYR A 2 8.49 3.07 4.16
N ALA A 3 7.18 3.07 4.38
CA ALA A 3 6.27 2.20 3.66
C ALA A 3 4.93 2.89 3.38
N PHE A 4 4.21 2.39 2.39
CA PHE A 4 2.79 2.64 2.21
C PHE A 4 2.11 1.35 1.74
N VAL A 5 0.81 1.26 1.95
CA VAL A 5 0.02 0.11 1.54
C VAL A 5 -0.90 0.51 0.41
N PHE A 6 -0.98 -0.39 -0.56
CA PHE A 6 -1.90 -0.33 -1.68
C PHE A 6 -2.93 -1.44 -1.52
N GLY A 7 -4.19 -1.07 -1.35
CA GLY A 7 -5.34 -1.97 -1.36
C GLY A 7 -6.08 -1.88 -2.68
N THR A 8 -6.55 -3.00 -3.21
CA THR A 8 -7.50 -3.02 -4.32
C THR A 8 -8.63 -3.96 -3.99
N SER A 9 -9.86 -3.50 -4.19
CA SER A 9 -11.04 -4.36 -4.14
C SER A 9 -11.31 -4.91 -5.54
N LEU A 10 -11.51 -6.22 -5.62
CA LEU A 10 -11.83 -6.90 -6.88
C LEU A 10 -13.29 -6.68 -7.31
N LYS A 11 -14.15 -6.25 -6.38
CA LYS A 11 -15.60 -6.16 -6.61
C LYS A 11 -16.00 -4.87 -7.31
N ASP A 12 -15.42 -3.76 -6.90
CA ASP A 12 -15.79 -2.41 -7.33
C ASP A 12 -14.65 -1.67 -8.04
N SER A 13 -13.52 -2.36 -8.30
CA SER A 13 -12.31 -1.79 -8.89
C SER A 13 -11.81 -0.54 -8.15
N THR A 14 -12.15 -0.40 -6.87
CA THR A 14 -11.67 0.69 -6.02
C THR A 14 -10.26 0.38 -5.54
N VAL A 15 -9.42 1.40 -5.62
CA VAL A 15 -8.04 1.40 -5.15
C VAL A 15 -7.96 2.25 -3.90
N TYR A 16 -7.37 1.70 -2.86
CA TYR A 16 -7.12 2.31 -1.57
C TYR A 16 -5.62 2.54 -1.41
N LEU A 17 -5.21 3.73 -1.01
CA LEU A 17 -3.81 4.08 -0.84
C LEU A 17 -3.60 4.67 0.55
N SER A 18 -2.77 4.03 1.37
CA SER A 18 -2.36 4.64 2.63
C SER A 18 -1.35 5.76 2.37
N MET A 19 -1.34 6.77 3.23
CA MET A 19 -0.25 7.74 3.23
C MET A 19 1.09 7.06 3.54
N PRO A 20 2.20 7.50 2.93
CA PRO A 20 3.53 7.03 3.29
C PRO A 20 3.85 7.35 4.75
N ASN A 21 4.23 6.33 5.51
CA ASN A 21 4.55 6.45 6.92
C ASN A 21 5.88 5.76 7.25
N VAL A 22 6.51 6.21 8.34
CA VAL A 22 7.70 5.57 8.89
C VAL A 22 7.26 4.36 9.69
N VAL A 23 7.84 3.20 9.38
CA VAL A 23 7.69 1.97 10.17
C VAL A 23 9.00 1.77 10.96
N PRO A 24 9.01 2.10 12.26
CA PRO A 24 10.24 2.13 13.06
C PRO A 24 10.79 0.72 13.35
N GLU A 25 9.93 -0.26 13.56
CA GLU A 25 10.35 -1.63 13.90
C GLU A 25 10.69 -2.50 12.68
N ALA A 26 10.30 -2.06 11.49
CA ALA A 26 10.53 -2.83 10.27
C ALA A 26 11.97 -2.67 9.78
N LYS A 27 12.67 -3.81 9.67
CA LYS A 27 14.01 -3.91 9.07
C LYS A 27 13.90 -4.51 7.68
N ILE A 28 14.92 -4.26 6.85
CA ILE A 28 15.07 -4.95 5.58
C ILE A 28 16.05 -6.09 5.84
N ASP A 29 15.60 -7.31 5.59
CA ASP A 29 16.43 -8.50 5.69
C ASP A 29 17.56 -8.41 4.66
N SER A 30 18.81 -8.46 5.10
CA SER A 30 19.98 -8.26 4.24
C SER A 30 20.25 -9.41 3.28
N LYS A 31 19.67 -10.60 3.51
CA LYS A 31 19.85 -11.79 2.67
C LYS A 31 18.78 -11.85 1.58
N THR A 32 17.56 -11.46 1.90
CA THR A 32 16.40 -11.58 1.00
C THR A 32 15.94 -10.25 0.41
N GLY A 33 16.37 -9.12 1.00
CA GLY A 33 15.95 -7.77 0.58
C GLY A 33 14.51 -7.43 0.96
N PHE A 34 13.81 -8.28 1.71
CA PHE A 34 12.42 -8.07 2.08
C PHE A 34 12.25 -7.34 3.41
N LEU A 35 11.13 -6.63 3.52
CA LEU A 35 10.70 -6.05 4.79
C LEU A 35 10.33 -7.15 5.80
N THR A 36 10.90 -7.09 7.00
CA THR A 36 10.48 -7.91 8.13
C THR A 36 9.03 -7.57 8.50
N TYR A 37 8.22 -8.56 8.87
CA TYR A 37 6.79 -8.41 9.19
C TYR A 37 5.91 -7.85 8.06
N ARG A 38 6.35 -7.92 6.78
CA ARG A 38 5.54 -7.49 5.63
C ARG A 38 4.12 -8.05 5.63
N ARG A 39 3.98 -9.32 6.04
CA ARG A 39 2.69 -10.02 6.08
C ARG A 39 1.75 -9.40 7.11
N ALA A 40 2.24 -9.19 8.33
CA ALA A 40 1.47 -8.55 9.39
C ALA A 40 1.04 -7.13 8.98
N TYR A 41 1.91 -6.39 8.29
CA TYR A 41 1.59 -5.05 7.81
C TYR A 41 0.48 -5.05 6.74
N SER A 42 0.56 -5.96 5.76
CA SER A 42 -0.53 -6.18 4.79
C SER A 42 -1.83 -6.60 5.46
N GLU A 43 -1.76 -7.52 6.44
CA GLU A 43 -2.94 -8.08 7.13
C GLU A 43 -3.65 -7.03 8.00
N GLN A 44 -2.91 -6.15 8.69
CA GLN A 44 -3.50 -5.04 9.46
C GLN A 44 -4.32 -4.11 8.56
N PHE A 45 -3.73 -3.69 7.44
CA PHE A 45 -4.42 -2.82 6.50
C PHE A 45 -5.61 -3.52 5.85
N LYS A 46 -5.46 -4.80 5.49
CA LYS A 46 -6.56 -5.61 4.97
C LYS A 46 -7.70 -5.70 5.96
N SER A 47 -7.43 -6.04 7.23
CA SER A 47 -8.46 -6.13 8.27
C SER A 47 -9.19 -4.80 8.46
N HIS A 48 -8.48 -3.67 8.34
CA HIS A 48 -9.08 -2.35 8.43
C HIS A 48 -10.06 -2.08 7.27
N LEU A 49 -9.64 -2.36 6.04
CA LEU A 49 -10.50 -2.20 4.86
C LEU A 49 -11.67 -3.19 4.85
N ASP A 50 -11.43 -4.45 5.20
CA ASP A 50 -12.47 -5.47 5.27
C ASP A 50 -13.52 -5.10 6.33
N HIS A 51 -13.11 -4.53 7.48
CA HIS A 51 -14.03 -4.05 8.51
C HIS A 51 -14.84 -2.82 8.06
N GLN A 52 -14.22 -1.90 7.33
CA GLN A 52 -14.88 -0.65 6.93
C GLN A 52 -15.79 -0.81 5.71
N PHE A 53 -15.41 -1.65 4.75
CA PHE A 53 -16.07 -1.76 3.45
C PHE A 53 -16.70 -3.15 3.19
N GLY A 54 -16.45 -4.15 4.04
CA GLY A 54 -17.10 -5.47 3.96
C GLY A 54 -16.74 -6.29 2.71
N SER A 55 -15.69 -5.89 1.98
CA SER A 55 -15.23 -6.53 0.74
C SER A 55 -13.90 -7.25 0.95
N SER A 56 -13.63 -8.28 0.16
CA SER A 56 -12.31 -8.92 0.14
C SER A 56 -11.29 -8.02 -0.57
N HIS A 57 -10.39 -7.41 0.19
CA HIS A 57 -9.33 -6.56 -0.37
C HIS A 57 -8.02 -7.33 -0.58
N THR A 58 -7.35 -7.04 -1.69
CA THR A 58 -5.99 -7.49 -1.95
C THR A 58 -5.04 -6.34 -1.60
N CYS A 59 -4.14 -6.56 -0.64
CA CYS A 59 -3.26 -5.52 -0.10
C CYS A 59 -1.78 -5.85 -0.34
N SER A 60 -1.04 -4.88 -0.87
CA SER A 60 0.39 -4.95 -1.17
C SER A 60 1.14 -3.82 -0.49
N VAL A 61 2.30 -4.12 0.09
CA VAL A 61 3.13 -3.16 0.82
C VAL A 61 4.29 -2.72 -0.06
N PHE A 62 4.41 -1.41 -0.24
CA PHE A 62 5.56 -0.78 -0.86
C PHE A 62 6.45 -0.21 0.24
N PHE A 63 7.77 -0.41 0.14
CA PHE A 63 8.72 0.07 1.14
C PHE A 63 10.01 0.57 0.51
N ALA A 64 10.66 1.51 1.19
CA ALA A 64 11.95 2.06 0.80
C ALA A 64 12.75 2.54 2.03
N THR A 65 14.07 2.56 1.91
CA THR A 65 14.96 3.11 2.94
C THR A 65 14.99 4.63 2.95
N SER A 66 14.64 5.27 1.83
CA SER A 66 14.66 6.73 1.65
C SER A 66 13.25 7.31 1.52
N ALA A 67 12.99 8.41 2.23
CA ALA A 67 11.73 9.16 2.16
C ALA A 67 11.41 9.61 0.71
N LYS A 68 12.40 10.17 0.02
CA LYS A 68 12.24 10.62 -1.38
C LYS A 68 11.89 9.47 -2.33
N ALA A 69 12.43 8.28 -2.06
CA ALA A 69 12.15 7.10 -2.87
C ALA A 69 10.71 6.62 -2.68
N ILE A 70 10.22 6.58 -1.44
CA ILE A 70 8.83 6.16 -1.16
C ILE A 70 7.83 7.16 -1.73
N GLU A 71 8.08 8.46 -1.60
CA GLU A 71 7.21 9.51 -2.11
C GLU A 71 7.11 9.47 -3.63
N LYS A 72 8.24 9.26 -4.32
CA LYS A 72 8.26 9.13 -5.77
C LYS A 72 7.46 7.91 -6.23
N GLN A 73 7.53 6.80 -5.51
CA GLN A 73 6.70 5.61 -5.81
C GLN A 73 5.22 5.89 -5.54
N PHE A 74 4.90 6.47 -4.40
CA PHE A 74 3.53 6.84 -4.03
C PHE A 74 2.89 7.75 -5.10
N ILE A 75 3.59 8.82 -5.51
CA ILE A 75 3.11 9.75 -6.55
C ILE A 75 2.90 9.03 -7.89
N LYS A 76 3.80 8.10 -8.28
CA LYS A 76 3.64 7.31 -9.51
C LYS A 76 2.39 6.44 -9.47
N VAL A 77 2.18 5.70 -8.39
CA VAL A 77 1.00 4.85 -8.21
C VAL A 77 -0.25 5.71 -8.19
N ARG A 78 -0.26 6.80 -7.41
CA ARG A 78 -1.35 7.77 -7.35
C ARG A 78 -1.72 8.29 -8.74
N LYS A 79 -0.75 8.78 -9.52
CA LYS A 79 -0.98 9.26 -10.89
C LYS A 79 -1.56 8.19 -11.81
N LEU A 80 -1.10 6.94 -11.69
CA LEU A 80 -1.58 5.82 -12.50
C LEU A 80 -3.07 5.54 -12.30
N TYR A 81 -3.58 5.73 -11.07
CA TYR A 81 -4.97 5.45 -10.70
C TYR A 81 -5.85 6.71 -10.60
N GLN A 82 -5.26 7.91 -10.62
CA GLN A 82 -5.99 9.17 -10.81
C GLN A 82 -6.43 9.40 -12.24
N ASP A 83 -5.71 8.84 -13.21
CA ASP A 83 -6.04 9.03 -14.62
C ASP A 83 -7.32 8.24 -14.96
N ARG A 84 -8.45 8.95 -14.96
CA ARG A 84 -9.82 8.41 -15.05
C ARG A 84 -10.11 7.57 -16.30
N LYS A 85 -9.19 7.49 -17.26
CA LYS A 85 -9.32 6.72 -18.50
C LYS A 85 -9.49 5.21 -18.31
N LYS A 86 -9.32 4.66 -17.08
CA LYS A 86 -9.44 3.22 -16.79
C LYS A 86 -10.61 2.82 -15.88
N GLY A 87 -11.53 3.72 -15.54
CA GLY A 87 -12.76 3.37 -14.79
C GLY A 87 -12.53 2.89 -13.36
N LYS A 88 -11.36 3.17 -12.75
CA LYS A 88 -11.03 2.80 -11.37
C LYS A 88 -11.18 4.00 -10.45
N LYS A 89 -11.76 3.79 -9.25
CA LYS A 89 -11.95 4.84 -8.25
C LYS A 89 -10.79 4.81 -7.27
N LEU A 90 -10.14 5.96 -7.04
CA LEU A 90 -9.09 6.11 -6.04
C LEU A 90 -9.68 6.65 -4.73
N VAL A 91 -9.34 6.02 -3.62
CA VAL A 91 -9.67 6.43 -2.25
C VAL A 91 -8.36 6.48 -1.46
N GLU A 92 -8.15 7.58 -0.74
CA GLU A 92 -6.96 7.85 0.09
C GLU A 92 -7.37 7.90 1.56
#